data_AF-A0A2G6E2R9-F1
#
_entry.id   AF-A0A2G6E2R9-F1
#
_cell.length_a   1.000
_cell.length_b   1.000
_cell.length_c   1.000
_cell.angle_alpha   90.00
_cell.angle_beta   90.00
_cell.angle_gamma   90.00
#
_symmetry.space_group_name_H-M   'P 1'
#
loop_
_entity.id
_entity.type
_entity.pdbx_description
1 polymer ?
#
loop_
_entity_poly.entity_id
_entity_poly.type
_entity_poly.pdbx_seq_one_letter_code
_entity_poly.pdbx_strand_id
1 'polypeptide(L)'
;MPWKETTMLEQKLEFINEWRAGNFTLSERCREFAISRPTAYKDIKRYQQEGVEGLFETKRKPLSHPRKTPSHRESVILCFW
;
A
#
# COMPACT_ATOMS: atom_id res chain seq x y z
N MET A 1 4.50 -4.31 29.66
CA MET A 1 3.13 -3.99 29.18
C MET A 1 3.02 -4.50 27.75
N PRO A 2 2.14 -5.46 27.45
CA PRO A 2 2.11 -6.06 26.12
C PRO A 2 1.33 -5.13 25.21
N TRP A 3 2.04 -4.18 24.60
CA TRP A 3 1.46 -3.30 23.59
C TRP A 3 1.10 -4.15 22.38
N LYS A 4 -0.14 -4.02 21.91
CA LYS A 4 -0.60 -4.60 20.65
C LYS A 4 0.30 -4.08 19.54
N GLU A 5 1.20 -4.93 19.07
CA GLU A 5 1.80 -4.78 17.76
C GLU A 5 0.65 -4.78 16.77
N THR A 6 0.16 -3.59 16.42
CA THR A 6 -0.96 -3.48 15.48
C THR A 6 -0.42 -3.97 14.15
N THR A 7 -0.94 -5.09 13.68
CA THR A 7 -0.51 -5.64 12.40
C THR A 7 -0.88 -4.66 11.28
N MET A 8 -0.11 -4.63 10.19
CA MET A 8 -0.46 -3.80 9.03
C MET A 8 -1.89 -4.05 8.53
N LEU A 9 -2.41 -5.27 8.72
CA LEU A 9 -3.78 -5.62 8.37
C LEU A 9 -4.80 -4.90 9.27
N GLU A 10 -4.58 -4.88 10.59
CA GLU A 10 -5.46 -4.15 11.53
C GLU A 10 -5.52 -2.66 11.20
N GLN A 11 -4.36 -2.02 10.92
CA GLN A 11 -4.32 -0.61 10.52
C GLN A 11 -5.10 -0.34 9.23
N LYS A 12 -4.98 -1.24 8.23
CA LYS A 12 -5.74 -1.13 6.97
C LYS A 12 -7.23 -1.33 7.18
N LEU A 13 -7.63 -2.28 8.03
CA LEU A 13 -9.03 -2.52 8.36
C LEU A 13 -9.66 -1.31 9.05
N GLU A 14 -8.94 -0.72 10.01
CA GLU A 14 -9.38 0.51 10.68
C GLU A 14 -9.53 1.65 9.66
N PHE A 15 -8.54 1.86 8.79
CA PHE A 15 -8.61 2.85 7.72
C PHE A 15 -9.82 2.65 6.80
N ILE A 16 -10.14 1.41 6.42
CA ILE A 16 -11.29 1.11 5.54
C ILE A 16 -12.62 1.31 6.26
N ASN A 17 -12.74 0.90 7.53
CA ASN A 17 -13.95 1.13 8.32
C ASN A 17 -14.25 2.61 8.46
N GLU A 18 -13.21 3.38 8.76
CA GLU A 18 -13.24 4.83 8.77
C GLU A 18 -13.70 5.34 7.40
N TRP A 19 -13.07 4.90 6.30
CA TRP A 19 -13.40 5.41 4.96
C TRP A 19 -14.86 5.15 4.59
N ARG A 20 -15.42 4.03 5.04
CA ARG A 20 -16.84 3.71 4.90
C ARG A 20 -17.76 4.59 5.73
N ALA A 21 -17.31 5.08 6.89
CA ALA A 21 -18.08 6.03 7.70
C ALA A 21 -18.22 7.40 7.02
N GLY A 22 -17.29 7.76 6.13
CA GLY A 22 -17.41 8.96 5.27
C GLY A 22 -17.22 10.30 5.98
N ASN A 23 -16.81 10.29 7.25
CA ASN A 23 -16.74 11.49 8.10
C ASN A 23 -15.40 12.24 8.04
N PHE A 24 -14.58 12.04 7.01
CA PHE A 24 -13.28 12.69 6.88
C PHE A 24 -12.85 12.90 5.45
N THR A 25 -11.88 13.80 5.26
CA THR A 25 -11.16 13.89 4.00
C THR A 25 -10.01 12.88 3.95
N LEU A 26 -9.79 12.27 2.79
CA LEU A 26 -8.70 11.30 2.58
C LEU A 26 -7.34 11.88 3.00
N SER A 27 -7.16 13.20 2.84
CA SER A 27 -5.96 13.95 3.22
C SER A 27 -5.64 13.87 4.70
N GLU A 28 -6.67 14.05 5.55
CA GLU A 28 -6.55 14.05 7.00
C GLU A 28 -6.21 12.65 7.49
N ARG A 29 -6.98 11.67 7.02
CA ARG A 29 -6.79 10.28 7.41
C ARG A 29 -5.44 9.70 6.97
N CYS A 30 -4.95 10.07 5.78
CA CYS A 30 -3.59 9.69 5.36
C CYS A 30 -2.51 10.17 6.35
N ARG A 31 -2.66 11.38 6.93
CA ARG A 31 -1.71 11.89 7.92
C ARG A 31 -1.77 11.12 9.24
N GLU A 32 -2.98 10.79 9.70
CA GLU A 32 -3.18 10.06 10.95
C GLU A 32 -2.65 8.63 10.89
N PHE A 33 -2.85 7.95 9.76
CA PHE A 33 -2.34 6.59 9.55
C PHE A 33 -0.90 6.57 9.01
N ALA A 34 -0.26 7.74 8.87
CA ALA A 34 1.09 7.90 8.30
C ALA A 34 1.27 7.20 6.93
N ILE A 35 0.22 7.15 6.12
CA ILE A 35 0.23 6.56 4.77
C ILE A 35 0.18 7.63 3.69
N SER A 36 0.71 7.32 2.51
CA SER A 36 0.57 8.20 1.35
C SER A 36 -0.82 8.04 0.71
N ARG A 37 -1.32 9.09 0.05
CA ARG A 37 -2.60 9.02 -0.69
C ARG A 37 -2.63 7.89 -1.72
N PRO A 38 -1.56 7.62 -2.50
CA PRO A 38 -1.54 6.49 -3.42
C PRO A 38 -1.75 5.14 -2.73
N THR A 39 -1.20 4.96 -1.52
CA THR A 39 -1.43 3.75 -0.72
C THR A 39 -2.89 3.64 -0.29
N ALA A 40 -3.47 4.73 0.22
CA ALA A 40 -4.88 4.78 0.59
C ALA A 40 -5.81 4.41 -0.58
N TYR A 41 -5.60 4.99 -1.77
CA TYR A 41 -6.39 4.65 -2.96
C TYR A 41 -6.23 3.18 -3.37
N LYS A 42 -5.03 2.64 -3.26
CA LYS A 42 -4.76 1.24 -3.60
C LYS A 42 -5.49 0.29 -2.64
N ASP A 43 -5.46 0.57 -1.34
CA ASP A 43 -6.14 -0.25 -0.35
C ASP A 43 -7.67 -0.16 -0.49
N ILE A 44 -8.22 1.03 -0.76
CA ILE A 44 -9.65 1.20 -1.10
C ILE A 44 -10.04 0.40 -2.34
N LYS A 45 -9.26 0.53 -3.43
CA LYS A 45 -9.53 -0.18 -4.68
C LYS A 45 -9.53 -1.70 -4.46
N ARG A 46 -8.53 -2.21 -3.73
CA ARG A 46 -8.44 -3.64 -3.39
C ARG A 46 -9.61 -4.09 -2.55
N TYR A 47 -9.99 -3.30 -1.55
CA TYR A 47 -11.16 -3.59 -0.73
C TYR A 47 -12.46 -3.64 -1.54
N GLN A 48 -12.64 -2.70 -2.48
CA GLN A 48 -13.80 -2.70 -3.37
C GLN A 48 -13.84 -3.92 -4.32
N GLN A 49 -12.68 -4.47 -4.70
CA GLN A 49 -12.58 -5.59 -5.63
C GLN A 49 -12.64 -6.97 -4.95
N GLU A 50 -11.95 -7.11 -3.82
CA GLU A 50 -11.66 -8.39 -3.17
C GLU A 50 -12.15 -8.43 -1.70
N GLY A 51 -12.70 -7.34 -1.18
CA GLY A 51 -13.10 -7.22 0.22
C GLY A 51 -11.90 -7.19 1.16
N VAL A 52 -12.08 -7.76 2.35
CA VAL A 52 -11.01 -7.84 3.38
C VAL A 52 -9.79 -8.63 2.87
N GLU A 53 -10.02 -9.63 2.02
CA GLU A 53 -8.95 -10.45 1.41
C GLU A 53 -7.94 -9.59 0.63
N GLY A 54 -8.40 -8.51 -0.01
CA GLY A 54 -7.54 -7.58 -0.75
C GLY A 54 -6.59 -6.75 0.13
N LEU A 55 -6.82 -6.68 1.44
CA LEU A 55 -6.01 -5.92 2.39
C LEU A 55 -4.82 -6.72 2.93
N PHE A 56 -4.90 -8.05 2.88
CA PHE A 56 -3.80 -8.92 3.27
C PHE A 56 -2.56 -8.62 2.44
N GLU A 57 -1.40 -8.78 3.07
CA GLU A 57 -0.13 -8.66 2.36
C GLU A 57 0.01 -9.82 1.37
N THR A 58 -0.42 -9.59 0.14
CA THR A 58 0.01 -10.38 -1.00
C THR A 58 1.51 -10.14 -1.15
N LYS A 59 2.32 -11.05 -0.58
CA LYS A 59 3.73 -11.17 -0.95
C LYS A 59 3.76 -11.17 -2.46
N ARG A 60 4.21 -10.06 -3.05
CA ARG A 60 4.48 -9.96 -4.48
C ARG A 60 5.59 -10.97 -4.75
N LYS A 61 5.24 -12.22 -4.97
CA LYS A 61 6.16 -13.19 -5.55
C LYS A 61 6.49 -12.62 -6.93
N PRO A 62 7.76 -12.30 -7.23
CA PRO A 62 8.12 -12.09 -8.61
C PRO A 62 7.79 -13.40 -9.34
N LEU A 63 6.75 -13.38 -10.19
CA LEU A 63 6.29 -14.56 -10.91
C LEU A 63 7.30 -15.02 -11.99
N SER A 64 8.45 -14.37 -12.10
CA SER A 64 9.49 -14.74 -13.03
C SER A 64 10.83 -14.17 -12.58
N HIS A 65 11.76 -15.05 -12.21
CA HIS A 65 13.19 -14.75 -12.31
C HIS A 65 13.87 -15.82 -13.17
N PRO A 66 13.66 -15.84 -14.50
CA PRO A 66 14.50 -16.62 -15.39
C PRO A 66 15.57 -15.68 -15.95
N ARG A 67 16.83 -15.91 -15.55
CA ARG A 67 18.10 -15.39 -16.09
C ARG A 67 18.69 -14.21 -15.30
N LYS A 68 19.75 -14.50 -14.51
CA LYS A 68 21.16 -14.36 -14.93
C LYS A 68 21.50 -12.90 -15.25
N THR A 69 22.21 -12.23 -14.33
CA THR A 69 23.23 -11.23 -14.67
C THR A 69 24.35 -11.89 -15.51
N PRO A 70 25.17 -11.15 -16.30
CA PRO A 70 25.65 -9.82 -15.96
C PRO A 70 25.75 -8.75 -17.09
N SER A 71 25.88 -7.51 -16.60
CA SER A 71 26.59 -6.35 -17.16
C SER A 71 26.16 -5.72 -18.49
N HIS A 72 26.11 -4.39 -18.44
CA HIS A 72 26.24 -3.42 -19.53
C HIS A 72 24.92 -2.88 -20.12
N ARG A 73 24.50 -1.72 -19.60
CA ARG A 73 24.27 -0.47 -20.33
C ARG A 73 23.68 0.54 -19.33
N GLU A 74 24.54 1.41 -18.80
CA GLU A 74 24.73 2.78 -19.28
C GLU A 74 23.58 3.68 -18.83
N SER A 75 23.90 4.46 -17.80
CA SER A 75 23.29 5.69 -17.34
C SER A 75 22.64 6.49 -18.47
N VAL A 76 21.37 6.87 -18.31
CA VAL A 76 20.88 8.12 -18.90
C VAL A 76 20.07 8.88 -17.86
N ILE A 77 20.74 9.90 -17.34
CA ILE A 77 20.19 11.07 -16.68
C ILE A 77 19.37 11.86 -17.70
N LEU A 78 18.10 12.16 -17.40
CA LEU A 78 17.36 13.36 -17.84
C LEU A 78 16.24 13.53 -16.79
N CYS A 79 16.28 14.44 -15.81
CA CYS A 79 16.30 15.90 -15.86
C CYS A 79 15.18 16.52 -16.73
N PHE A 80 14.37 17.35 -16.06
CA PHE A 80 13.44 18.38 -16.57
C PHE A 80 12.15 17.96 -17.29
N TRP A 81 11.00 18.28 -16.68
CA TRP A 81 10.36 19.59 -16.90
C TRP A 81 9.66 20.06 -15.63
#